data_AF-A0A1G4AVB8-F1
#
_entry.id   AF-A0A1G4AVB8-F1
#
_cell.length_a   1.000
_cell.length_b   1.000
_cell.length_c   1.000
_cell.angle_alpha   90.00
_cell.angle_beta   90.00
_cell.angle_gamma   90.00
#
_symmetry.space_group_name_H-M   'P 1'
#
loop_
_entity.id
_entity.type
_entity.pdbx_description
1 polymer ?
#
loop_
_entity_poly.entity_id
_entity_poly.type
_entity_poly.pdbx_seq_one_letter_code
_entity_poly.pdbx_strand_id
1 'polypeptide(L)'
;MSSSSSPTPVLKFRELSLGRRMPPTTRSQAHRQSLGHISTADYDENDDGGSSSEPETDSDSSLVDDDDQSVIRSPSKLVYKVDKLSADARLRVREAFKDPPRLSLQYCRLRDDVYAFQMTELVPRSIRIGSPDSPFATPKCSCREQQQKGGPPCKHLLWLLDQLVKQTLYDHDPTSPLTMTPDGYPEEIGDPFTGISTFHLDVLADGLRCDVVTPDSEEDSEIAGSDEAEEHLNSHRVHEAREMLSAVMSSSPDDYRPDLFSDPPSTGKKPVKRRDLEGTVFRMLLANNDFFHYFLSQMRSTDPVNDPFRKLSQRVDRVLHELDSYAASTSPPLGEASAEGPRDVAWAARHITGVVGLVRTSIFKRDRPLEPWERTSAARTLVHVLAAVVERNHDFVPQTSTIRPAAISRRDKNLYLRLVGDRDEDFVLGVLNLLPPDAAAQFLHSLEDILDQMGINGAPATYVEKFRSLMARLRRSGGGLGAASSSGAGSKRHGQSQGHDRGSKRMR
;
A
#
# COMPACT_ATOMS: atom_id res chain seq x y z
N MET A 1 10.40 -0.38 71.83
CA MET A 1 9.92 -1.43 70.90
C MET A 1 10.10 -0.88 69.50
N SER A 2 10.89 -1.58 68.71
CA SER A 2 11.60 -1.08 67.54
C SER A 2 10.70 -0.97 66.31
N SER A 3 10.81 0.18 65.64
CA SER A 3 10.32 0.46 64.30
C SER A 3 11.30 -0.07 63.25
N SER A 4 10.82 -0.82 62.26
CA SER A 4 11.59 -1.20 61.07
C SER A 4 10.79 -0.90 59.81
N SER A 5 11.17 0.19 59.17
CA SER A 5 10.77 0.64 57.83
C SER A 5 11.61 -0.05 56.75
N SER A 6 10.96 -0.56 55.70
CA SER A 6 11.56 -1.19 54.51
C SER A 6 12.13 -0.14 53.55
N PRO A 7 13.28 -0.37 52.87
CA PRO A 7 13.93 0.65 52.05
C PRO A 7 13.47 0.68 50.58
N THR A 8 13.36 1.89 50.04
CA THR A 8 13.12 2.24 48.63
C THR A 8 14.35 1.99 47.72
N PRO A 9 14.18 1.55 46.46
CA PRO A 9 15.28 1.23 45.55
C PRO A 9 15.76 2.45 44.77
N VAL A 10 16.57 3.32 45.38
CA VAL A 10 17.21 4.46 44.66
C VAL A 10 18.72 4.59 44.95
N LEU A 11 19.33 3.64 45.68
CA LEU A 11 20.71 3.78 46.16
C LEU A 11 21.79 3.06 45.31
N LYS A 12 21.50 2.59 44.09
CA LYS A 12 22.51 1.94 43.22
C LYS A 12 22.91 2.70 41.94
N PHE A 13 22.47 3.95 41.76
CA PHE A 13 22.82 4.74 40.57
C PHE A 13 23.83 5.88 40.82
N ARG A 14 24.45 5.94 42.00
CA ARG A 14 25.33 7.06 42.39
C ARG A 14 26.84 6.82 42.20
N GLU A 15 27.24 5.67 41.63
CA GLU A 15 28.66 5.30 41.47
C GLU A 15 29.16 5.19 40.02
N LEU A 16 28.42 5.71 39.03
CA LEU A 16 28.95 5.82 37.65
C LEU A 16 29.56 7.20 37.41
N SER A 17 30.83 7.34 37.79
CA SER A 17 31.66 8.50 37.44
C SER A 17 32.17 8.34 36.00
N LEU A 18 31.70 9.19 35.07
CA LEU A 18 32.24 9.25 33.70
C LEU A 18 33.60 9.95 33.71
N GLY A 19 34.66 9.16 33.83
CA GLY A 19 36.04 9.58 33.57
C GLY A 19 36.28 9.86 32.08
N ARG A 20 36.90 11.01 31.81
CA ARG A 20 37.37 11.52 30.51
C ARG A 20 38.18 10.50 29.69
N ARG A 21 37.99 10.61 28.36
CA ARG A 21 38.78 10.12 27.19
C ARG A 21 38.16 8.93 26.45
N MET A 22 37.28 9.23 25.49
CA MET A 22 37.11 8.40 24.29
C MET A 22 37.86 9.06 23.12
N PRO A 23 38.75 8.35 22.41
CA PRO A 23 39.33 8.84 21.16
C PRO A 23 38.28 8.79 20.03
N PRO A 24 38.38 9.66 19.01
CA PRO A 24 37.41 9.69 17.92
C PRO A 24 37.70 8.55 16.94
N THR A 25 36.85 7.52 16.91
CA THR A 25 36.90 6.48 15.87
C THR A 25 35.99 6.89 14.71
N THR A 26 36.57 7.46 13.66
CA THR A 26 35.89 7.67 12.37
C THR A 26 35.73 6.33 11.63
N ARG A 27 34.53 6.06 11.13
CA ARG A 27 34.09 4.83 10.44
C ARG A 27 34.86 4.48 9.14
N SER A 28 35.80 5.31 8.73
CA SER A 28 36.62 5.17 7.52
C SER A 28 37.79 4.16 7.64
N GLN A 29 38.10 3.64 8.83
CA GLN A 29 39.18 2.65 9.00
C GLN A 29 38.75 1.18 9.00
N ALA A 30 37.47 0.87 9.19
CA ALA A 30 36.98 -0.51 9.17
C ALA A 30 36.89 -1.13 7.76
N HIS A 31 37.00 -0.31 6.70
CA HIS A 31 36.85 -0.78 5.32
C HIS A 31 38.18 -1.11 4.61
N ARG A 32 39.33 -0.82 5.25
CA ARG A 32 40.67 -1.03 4.64
C ARG A 32 41.41 -2.29 5.10
N GLN A 33 40.82 -3.09 5.99
CA GLN A 33 41.45 -4.32 6.52
C GLN A 33 40.91 -5.62 5.89
N SER A 34 39.96 -5.54 4.95
CA SER A 34 39.37 -6.72 4.28
C SER A 34 40.01 -7.09 2.93
N LEU A 35 41.03 -6.35 2.49
CA LEU A 35 41.72 -6.58 1.22
C LEU A 35 43.23 -6.54 1.42
N GLY A 36 43.82 -7.70 1.71
CA GLY A 36 45.27 -7.89 1.61
C GLY A 36 45.85 -8.87 2.61
N HIS A 37 45.85 -10.17 2.30
CA HIS A 37 47.05 -11.02 2.40
C HIS A 37 46.80 -12.41 1.78
N ILE A 38 47.56 -12.73 0.73
CA ILE A 38 47.78 -14.10 0.24
C ILE A 38 49.28 -14.38 0.36
N SER A 39 49.63 -15.65 0.66
CA SER A 39 50.97 -16.30 0.71
C SER A 39 51.75 -16.13 2.03
N THR A 40 52.38 -17.15 2.65
CA THR A 40 52.76 -18.54 2.27
C THR A 40 53.35 -19.30 3.50
N ALA A 41 53.26 -20.65 3.46
CA ALA A 41 54.19 -21.69 3.99
C ALA A 41 54.07 -22.28 5.43
N ASP A 42 53.74 -23.58 5.44
CA ASP A 42 54.31 -24.78 6.12
C ASP A 42 54.51 -24.85 7.65
N TYR A 43 53.88 -25.84 8.31
CA TYR A 43 54.47 -27.08 8.88
C TYR A 43 53.44 -27.91 9.70
N ASP A 44 53.77 -29.18 9.88
CA ASP A 44 53.02 -30.44 10.03
C ASP A 44 52.34 -30.84 11.37
N GLU A 45 51.40 -31.80 11.19
CA GLU A 45 51.11 -33.05 11.95
C GLU A 45 50.17 -33.17 13.17
N ASN A 46 49.14 -34.04 12.95
CA ASN A 46 48.44 -35.02 13.82
C ASN A 46 47.53 -34.46 14.96
N ASP A 47 46.30 -34.94 15.26
CA ASP A 47 45.72 -36.28 15.14
C ASP A 47 44.17 -36.27 15.32
N ASP A 48 43.55 -37.29 14.72
CA ASP A 48 42.21 -37.94 14.79
C ASP A 48 40.96 -37.37 15.51
N GLY A 49 39.80 -37.57 14.85
CA GLY A 49 38.49 -37.67 15.49
C GLY A 49 37.28 -37.43 14.56
N GLY A 50 36.85 -38.46 13.83
CA GLY A 50 35.85 -38.35 12.75
C GLY A 50 34.41 -38.02 13.14
N SER A 51 33.71 -37.35 12.21
CA SER A 51 32.26 -37.43 12.03
C SER A 51 31.90 -37.13 10.58
N SER A 52 30.96 -37.89 10.05
CA SER A 52 30.68 -38.08 8.63
C SER A 52 29.62 -37.13 8.06
N SER A 53 29.82 -36.74 6.79
CA SER A 53 28.80 -36.46 5.75
C SER A 53 28.00 -35.15 5.87
N GLU A 54 27.76 -34.31 4.87
CA GLU A 54 28.10 -34.12 3.44
C GLU A 54 27.92 -32.60 3.15
N PRO A 55 28.46 -32.05 2.05
CA PRO A 55 28.60 -30.60 1.87
C PRO A 55 27.36 -29.93 1.26
N GLU A 56 26.88 -28.85 1.87
CA GLU A 56 26.01 -27.88 1.19
C GLU A 56 26.89 -27.09 0.22
N THR A 57 26.75 -27.39 -1.06
CA THR A 57 27.42 -26.73 -2.18
C THR A 57 27.07 -25.25 -2.24
N ASP A 58 27.98 -24.40 -1.79
CA ASP A 58 28.13 -23.03 -2.28
C ASP A 58 28.75 -23.10 -3.69
N SER A 59 27.94 -22.95 -4.74
CA SER A 59 28.32 -22.32 -6.02
C SER A 59 27.20 -22.45 -7.06
N ASP A 60 26.42 -21.38 -7.22
CA ASP A 60 26.25 -20.81 -8.55
C ASP A 60 26.28 -19.29 -8.44
N SER A 61 27.48 -18.75 -8.20
CA SER A 61 27.78 -17.40 -8.65
C SER A 61 27.93 -17.49 -10.16
N SER A 62 26.81 -17.38 -10.87
CA SER A 62 26.84 -17.10 -12.30
C SER A 62 27.32 -15.66 -12.47
N LEU A 63 28.65 -15.50 -12.47
CA LEU A 63 29.35 -14.39 -13.13
C LEU A 63 29.21 -14.61 -14.66
N VAL A 64 27.98 -14.72 -15.13
CA VAL A 64 27.64 -14.53 -16.54
C VAL A 64 27.51 -13.03 -16.73
N ASP A 65 28.13 -12.51 -17.79
CA ASP A 65 28.04 -11.12 -18.24
C ASP A 65 26.60 -10.57 -18.15
N ASP A 66 26.30 -9.87 -17.06
CA ASP A 66 24.98 -9.29 -16.78
C ASP A 66 24.84 -7.85 -17.36
N ASP A 67 25.84 -7.43 -18.14
CA ASP A 67 25.94 -6.04 -18.63
C ASP A 67 24.92 -5.71 -19.75
N ASP A 68 24.24 -6.72 -20.31
CA ASP A 68 23.31 -6.56 -21.44
C ASP A 68 21.86 -6.98 -21.16
N GLN A 69 21.44 -7.10 -19.90
CA GLN A 69 20.00 -7.20 -19.62
C GLN A 69 19.28 -5.91 -20.07
N SER A 70 18.45 -6.07 -21.10
CA SER A 70 17.53 -5.08 -21.69
C SER A 70 16.41 -4.67 -20.74
N VAL A 71 16.15 -5.54 -19.76
CA VAL A 71 15.05 -5.42 -18.81
C VAL A 71 15.61 -5.45 -17.39
N ILE A 72 15.17 -4.51 -16.55
CA ILE A 72 15.60 -4.38 -15.16
C ILE A 72 14.39 -4.29 -14.24
N ARG A 73 14.52 -4.78 -13.00
CA ARG A 73 13.46 -4.70 -11.98
C ARG A 73 13.79 -3.60 -10.97
N SER A 74 12.83 -2.73 -10.69
CA SER A 74 13.00 -1.66 -9.70
C SER A 74 12.70 -2.13 -8.27
N PRO A 75 13.09 -1.35 -7.24
CA PRO A 75 12.74 -1.65 -5.85
C PRO A 75 11.24 -1.74 -5.58
N SER A 76 10.42 -0.99 -6.34
CA SER A 76 8.96 -1.07 -6.26
C SER A 76 8.36 -2.33 -6.89
N LYS A 77 9.22 -3.20 -7.47
CA LYS A 77 8.95 -4.45 -8.20
C LYS A 77 8.40 -4.25 -9.61
N LEU A 78 8.40 -3.01 -10.13
CA LEU A 78 8.09 -2.73 -11.52
C LEU A 78 9.24 -3.20 -12.43
N VAL A 79 8.91 -3.53 -13.67
CA VAL A 79 9.85 -4.06 -14.65
C VAL A 79 10.00 -3.03 -15.77
N TYR A 80 11.24 -2.66 -16.10
CA TYR A 80 11.56 -1.60 -17.06
C TYR A 80 12.45 -2.11 -18.18
N LYS A 81 12.10 -1.82 -19.44
CA LYS A 81 12.98 -1.86 -20.60
C LYS A 81 13.86 -0.63 -20.63
N VAL A 82 15.16 -0.82 -20.76
CA VAL A 82 16.17 0.24 -20.80
C VAL A 82 16.93 0.31 -22.13
N ASP A 83 16.47 -0.43 -23.14
CA ASP A 83 17.09 -0.53 -24.48
C ASP A 83 17.23 0.80 -25.21
N LYS A 84 16.31 1.74 -24.94
CA LYS A 84 16.31 3.07 -25.54
C LYS A 84 17.31 4.03 -24.88
N LEU A 85 17.92 3.65 -23.76
CA LEU A 85 18.85 4.49 -23.02
C LEU A 85 20.28 4.31 -23.55
N SER A 86 21.10 5.36 -23.40
CA SER A 86 22.55 5.25 -23.63
C SER A 86 23.19 4.25 -22.66
N ALA A 87 24.36 3.69 -23.01
CA ALA A 87 25.06 2.75 -22.14
C ALA A 87 25.31 3.32 -20.73
N ASP A 88 25.73 4.58 -20.64
CA ASP A 88 25.94 5.28 -19.37
C ASP A 88 24.63 5.44 -18.57
N ALA A 89 23.52 5.76 -19.25
CA ALA A 89 22.22 5.88 -18.59
C ALA A 89 21.71 4.51 -18.12
N ARG A 90 21.87 3.44 -18.90
CA ARG A 90 21.53 2.05 -18.49
C ARG A 90 22.28 1.66 -17.22
N LEU A 91 23.60 1.91 -17.18
CA LEU A 91 24.44 1.60 -16.02
C LEU A 91 23.95 2.34 -14.76
N ARG A 92 23.64 3.64 -14.88
CA ARG A 92 23.14 4.44 -13.75
C ARG A 92 21.79 3.97 -13.23
N VAL A 93 20.85 3.62 -14.12
CA VAL A 93 19.54 3.12 -13.69
C VAL A 93 19.71 1.78 -12.97
N ARG A 94 20.58 0.88 -13.47
CA ARG A 94 20.92 -0.38 -12.80
C ARG A 94 21.53 -0.14 -11.42
N GLU A 95 22.50 0.75 -11.30
CA GLU A 95 23.12 1.09 -10.02
C GLU A 95 22.09 1.65 -9.03
N ALA A 96 21.26 2.60 -9.48
CA ALA A 96 20.23 3.21 -8.65
C ALA A 96 19.14 2.22 -8.18
N PHE A 97 18.82 1.20 -8.97
CA PHE A 97 17.83 0.17 -8.58
C PHE A 97 18.45 -0.97 -7.77
N LYS A 98 19.74 -1.26 -7.96
CA LYS A 98 20.47 -2.28 -7.19
C LYS A 98 20.74 -1.84 -5.75
N ASP A 99 21.11 -0.57 -5.55
CA ASP A 99 21.28 0.03 -4.22
C ASP A 99 20.45 1.32 -4.12
N PRO A 100 19.13 1.20 -3.86
CA PRO A 100 18.26 2.35 -3.82
C PRO A 100 18.63 3.29 -2.66
N PRO A 101 18.50 4.61 -2.87
CA PRO A 101 18.82 5.57 -1.82
C PRO A 101 17.88 5.38 -0.62
N ARG A 102 18.44 5.48 0.59
CA ARG A 102 17.66 5.44 1.83
C ARG A 102 17.03 6.82 2.06
N LEU A 103 15.84 7.01 1.50
CA LEU A 103 15.11 8.27 1.53
C LEU A 103 13.82 8.13 2.33
N SER A 104 13.48 9.16 3.10
CA SER A 104 12.13 9.39 3.61
C SER A 104 11.56 10.63 2.93
N LEU A 105 10.33 10.54 2.40
CA LEU A 105 9.61 11.73 1.94
C LEU A 105 9.10 12.46 3.18
N GLN A 106 9.39 13.76 3.28
CA GLN A 106 8.92 14.55 4.41
C GLN A 106 7.57 15.16 4.10
N TYR A 107 7.54 15.99 3.05
CA TYR A 107 6.34 16.66 2.62
C TYR A 107 6.34 16.89 1.11
N CYS A 108 5.14 17.12 0.60
CA CYS A 108 4.86 17.46 -0.76
C CYS A 108 3.92 18.67 -0.82
N ARG A 109 4.01 19.46 -1.87
CA ARG A 109 3.14 20.62 -2.08
C ARG A 109 2.97 20.92 -3.56
N LEU A 110 1.86 21.53 -3.90
CA LEU A 110 1.60 22.15 -5.20
C LEU A 110 1.70 23.67 -5.05
N ARG A 111 2.50 24.31 -5.90
CA ARG A 111 2.60 25.77 -5.98
C ARG A 111 2.94 26.20 -7.40
N ASP A 112 2.20 27.16 -7.95
CA ASP A 112 2.44 27.75 -9.27
C ASP A 112 2.62 26.70 -10.38
N ASP A 113 1.71 25.71 -10.47
CA ASP A 113 1.78 24.56 -11.39
C ASP A 113 3.07 23.72 -11.27
N VAL A 114 3.65 23.66 -10.07
CA VAL A 114 4.82 22.85 -9.76
C VAL A 114 4.57 22.04 -8.49
N TYR A 115 4.60 20.72 -8.63
CA TYR A 115 4.70 19.81 -7.50
C TYR A 115 6.13 19.81 -6.98
N ALA A 116 6.29 20.01 -5.67
CA ALA A 116 7.56 19.92 -4.99
C ALA A 116 7.51 18.82 -3.93
N PHE A 117 8.50 17.94 -3.94
CA PHE A 117 8.68 16.85 -2.97
C PHE A 117 9.98 17.09 -2.21
N GLN A 118 9.92 17.20 -0.89
CA GLN A 118 11.10 17.24 -0.03
C GLN A 118 11.36 15.87 0.58
N MET A 119 12.64 15.46 0.57
CA MET A 119 13.09 14.18 1.10
C MET A 119 14.32 14.35 2.00
N THR A 120 14.40 13.50 3.02
CA THR A 120 15.55 13.42 3.93
C THR A 120 16.54 12.36 3.44
N GLU A 121 17.79 12.77 3.32
CA GLU A 121 18.97 11.90 3.30
C GLU A 121 19.94 12.46 4.36
N LEU A 122 21.25 12.32 4.20
CA LEU A 122 22.23 13.11 4.96
C LEU A 122 22.05 14.62 4.78
N VAL A 123 21.52 15.03 3.62
CA VAL A 123 21.22 16.42 3.27
C VAL A 123 19.83 16.44 2.64
N PRO A 124 18.92 17.34 3.06
CA PRO A 124 17.61 17.48 2.43
C PRO A 124 17.72 17.69 0.92
N ARG A 125 16.91 16.95 0.16
CA ARG A 125 16.79 17.10 -1.30
C ARG A 125 15.37 17.48 -1.65
N SER A 126 15.23 18.18 -2.76
CA SER A 126 13.93 18.60 -3.30
C SER A 126 13.82 18.19 -4.76
N ILE A 127 12.71 17.57 -5.13
CA ILE A 127 12.37 17.28 -6.53
C ILE A 127 11.19 18.16 -6.93
N ARG A 128 11.27 18.75 -8.12
CA ARG A 128 10.23 19.61 -8.71
C ARG A 128 9.76 19.00 -10.02
N ILE A 129 8.44 18.89 -10.18
CA ILE A 129 7.75 18.38 -11.36
C ILE A 129 6.67 19.40 -11.70
N GLY A 130 6.82 20.11 -12.81
CA GLY A 130 5.87 21.16 -13.18
C GLY A 130 5.18 20.89 -14.51
N SER A 131 4.16 21.70 -14.79
CA SER A 131 3.43 21.65 -16.05
C SER A 131 4.36 21.86 -17.27
N PRO A 132 3.94 21.46 -18.48
CA PRO A 132 4.73 21.63 -19.70
C PRO A 132 5.17 23.09 -19.96
N ASP A 133 4.39 24.06 -19.47
CA ASP A 133 4.66 25.49 -19.63
C ASP A 133 5.53 26.07 -18.50
N SER A 134 5.81 25.29 -17.46
CA SER A 134 6.59 25.70 -16.30
C SER A 134 8.11 25.57 -16.55
N PRO A 135 8.97 26.26 -15.77
CA PRO A 135 10.43 26.04 -15.80
C PRO A 135 10.86 24.64 -15.35
N PHE A 136 9.91 23.82 -14.86
CA PHE A 136 10.08 22.45 -14.39
C PHE A 136 9.30 21.44 -15.25
N ALA A 137 9.06 21.75 -16.53
CA ALA A 137 8.44 20.84 -17.50
C ALA A 137 9.13 19.47 -17.57
N THR A 138 10.43 19.42 -17.31
CA THR A 138 11.14 18.17 -17.00
C THR A 138 11.41 18.08 -15.50
N PRO A 139 11.21 16.90 -14.87
CA PRO A 139 11.50 16.71 -13.46
C PRO A 139 12.94 17.06 -13.09
N LYS A 140 13.13 17.86 -12.03
CA LYS A 140 14.46 18.31 -11.57
C LYS A 140 14.66 18.03 -10.09
N CYS A 141 15.84 17.51 -9.76
CA CYS A 141 16.32 17.30 -8.40
C CYS A 141 17.33 18.38 -8.01
N SER A 142 17.36 18.80 -6.75
CA SER A 142 18.33 19.76 -6.21
C SER A 142 19.73 19.17 -5.95
N CYS A 143 19.94 17.87 -6.19
CA CYS A 143 21.24 17.23 -6.00
C CYS A 143 22.27 17.69 -7.05
N ARG A 144 23.56 17.59 -6.70
CA ARG A 144 24.67 18.06 -7.55
C ARG A 144 24.75 17.31 -8.89
N GLU A 145 24.38 16.03 -8.92
CA GLU A 145 24.39 15.20 -10.12
C GLU A 145 23.44 15.75 -11.19
N GLN A 146 22.25 16.19 -10.79
CA GLN A 146 21.22 16.73 -11.70
C GLN A 146 21.47 18.19 -12.11
N GLN A 147 22.33 18.92 -11.39
CA GLN A 147 22.67 20.31 -11.72
C GLN A 147 23.52 20.45 -12.99
N GLN A 148 24.05 19.34 -13.52
CA GLN A 148 24.74 19.33 -14.81
C GLN A 148 23.71 19.45 -15.94
N LYS A 149 23.85 20.46 -16.80
CA LYS A 149 22.93 20.74 -17.90
C LYS A 149 22.91 19.55 -18.88
N GLY A 150 21.76 18.90 -19.03
CA GLY A 150 21.60 17.72 -19.88
C GLY A 150 22.17 16.43 -19.30
N GLY A 151 22.43 16.39 -17.98
CA GLY A 151 22.82 15.17 -17.29
C GLY A 151 21.67 14.16 -17.18
N PRO A 152 21.98 12.85 -17.08
CA PRO A 152 20.98 11.81 -16.89
C PRO A 152 20.28 11.95 -15.51
N PRO A 153 19.11 11.35 -15.33
CA PRO A 153 18.37 11.38 -14.07
C PRO A 153 19.20 10.82 -12.92
N CYS A 154 19.25 11.55 -11.80
CA CYS A 154 19.90 11.10 -10.59
C CYS A 154 19.12 9.98 -9.89
N LYS A 155 19.76 9.25 -8.97
CA LYS A 155 19.13 8.16 -8.20
C LYS A 155 17.89 8.60 -7.41
N HIS A 156 17.85 9.84 -6.91
CA HIS A 156 16.70 10.40 -6.18
C HIS A 156 15.49 10.54 -7.09
N LEU A 157 15.72 10.98 -8.32
CA LEU A 157 14.67 11.17 -9.32
C LEU A 157 14.12 9.82 -9.79
N LEU A 158 15.01 8.88 -10.11
CA LEU A 158 14.63 7.51 -10.47
C LEU A 158 13.80 6.84 -9.37
N TRP A 159 14.22 6.99 -8.11
CA TRP A 159 13.49 6.43 -6.96
C TRP A 159 12.09 7.05 -6.82
N LEU A 160 11.97 8.39 -6.87
CA LEU A 160 10.68 9.05 -6.71
C LEU A 160 9.73 8.70 -7.86
N LEU A 161 10.21 8.74 -9.11
CA LEU A 161 9.40 8.43 -10.28
C LEU A 161 8.93 6.97 -10.25
N ASP A 162 9.78 6.03 -9.81
CA ASP A 162 9.39 4.63 -9.57
C ASP A 162 8.26 4.51 -8.54
N GLN A 163 8.32 5.26 -7.44
CA GLN A 163 7.22 5.32 -6.46
C GLN A 163 5.95 5.94 -7.05
N LEU A 164 6.06 7.03 -7.81
CA LEU A 164 4.92 7.70 -8.44
C LEU A 164 4.20 6.77 -9.42
N VAL A 165 4.95 6.13 -10.32
CA VAL A 165 4.40 5.20 -11.32
C VAL A 165 3.66 4.06 -10.65
N LYS A 166 4.22 3.49 -9.58
CA LYS A 166 3.56 2.42 -8.83
C LYS A 166 2.19 2.84 -8.27
N GLN A 167 2.00 4.12 -7.96
CA GLN A 167 0.73 4.61 -7.43
C GLN A 167 -0.26 4.99 -8.52
N THR A 168 0.20 5.67 -9.58
CA THR A 168 -0.67 6.35 -10.55
C THR A 168 -1.06 5.50 -11.76
N LEU A 169 -0.29 4.47 -12.08
CA LEU A 169 -0.47 3.68 -13.29
C LEU A 169 -1.43 2.49 -13.08
N TYR A 170 -2.75 2.76 -13.10
CA TYR A 170 -3.78 1.74 -12.92
C TYR A 170 -3.94 0.76 -14.10
N ASP A 171 -3.84 1.26 -15.34
CA ASP A 171 -4.28 0.53 -16.54
C ASP A 171 -3.16 -0.30 -17.20
N HIS A 172 -2.00 -0.38 -16.55
CA HIS A 172 -0.86 -1.09 -17.11
C HIS A 172 -0.82 -2.55 -16.67
N ASP A 173 -0.51 -3.43 -17.63
CA ASP A 173 -0.23 -4.82 -17.34
C ASP A 173 1.08 -4.93 -16.55
N PRO A 174 1.08 -5.33 -15.27
CA PRO A 174 2.31 -5.44 -14.46
C PRO A 174 3.30 -6.50 -14.96
N THR A 175 2.90 -7.39 -15.86
CA THR A 175 3.79 -8.36 -16.52
C THR A 175 4.40 -7.81 -17.79
N SER A 176 3.82 -6.75 -18.36
CA SER A 176 4.45 -6.00 -19.43
C SER A 176 5.58 -5.14 -18.84
N PRO A 177 6.79 -5.17 -19.40
CA PRO A 177 7.82 -4.21 -19.02
C PRO A 177 7.46 -2.79 -19.49
N LEU A 178 7.65 -1.81 -18.62
CA LEU A 178 7.54 -0.37 -18.88
C LEU A 178 8.73 0.15 -19.68
N THR A 179 8.57 1.16 -20.50
CA THR A 179 9.65 1.67 -21.36
C THR A 179 10.29 2.91 -20.77
N MET A 180 11.52 2.81 -20.26
CA MET A 180 12.20 3.92 -19.59
C MET A 180 12.59 5.04 -20.57
N THR A 181 12.19 6.28 -20.28
CA THR A 181 12.61 7.47 -21.01
C THR A 181 14.00 7.95 -20.57
N PRO A 182 14.70 8.78 -21.38
CA PRO A 182 15.95 9.42 -20.96
C PRO A 182 15.84 10.24 -19.68
N ASP A 183 14.64 10.72 -19.34
CA ASP A 183 14.37 11.53 -18.15
C ASP A 183 14.05 10.70 -16.89
N GLY A 184 14.04 9.36 -17.00
CA GLY A 184 13.99 8.44 -15.85
C GLY A 184 12.59 8.03 -15.38
N TYR A 185 11.56 8.29 -16.18
CA TYR A 185 10.19 7.78 -15.99
C TYR A 185 9.73 6.97 -17.21
N PRO A 186 8.73 6.09 -17.07
CA PRO A 186 8.24 5.28 -18.18
C PRO A 186 7.41 6.08 -19.19
N GLU A 187 7.48 5.75 -20.48
CA GLU A 187 6.66 6.36 -21.53
C GLU A 187 5.15 6.19 -21.27
N GLU A 188 4.77 5.08 -20.61
CA GLU A 188 3.38 4.69 -20.35
C GLU A 188 2.65 5.62 -19.35
N ILE A 189 3.37 6.36 -18.50
CA ILE A 189 2.75 7.36 -17.62
C ILE A 189 2.46 8.67 -18.35
N GLY A 190 3.01 8.86 -19.56
CA GLY A 190 2.97 10.14 -20.27
C GLY A 190 3.72 11.22 -19.50
N ASP A 191 3.07 12.38 -19.32
CA ASP A 191 3.62 13.49 -18.55
C ASP A 191 3.43 13.28 -17.04
N PRO A 192 4.51 13.26 -16.22
CA PRO A 192 4.41 13.06 -14.78
C PRO A 192 3.54 14.11 -14.05
N PHE A 193 3.52 15.36 -14.53
CA PHE A 193 2.68 16.40 -13.93
C PHE A 193 1.19 16.11 -14.13
N THR A 194 0.79 15.72 -15.33
CA THR A 194 -0.57 15.26 -15.65
C THR A 194 -0.92 14.00 -14.85
N GLY A 195 0.04 13.09 -14.67
CA GLY A 195 -0.13 11.90 -13.83
C GLY A 195 -0.44 12.24 -12.36
N ILE A 196 0.27 13.21 -11.77
CA ILE A 196 0.02 13.64 -10.39
C ILE A 196 -1.30 14.40 -10.28
N SER A 197 -1.55 15.37 -11.17
CA SER A 197 -2.79 16.16 -11.15
C SER A 197 -4.05 15.31 -11.28
N THR A 198 -4.07 14.38 -12.24
CA THR A 198 -5.23 13.48 -12.41
C THR A 198 -5.42 12.50 -11.25
N PHE A 199 -4.36 12.22 -10.48
CA PHE A 199 -4.43 11.38 -9.28
C PHE A 199 -4.77 12.18 -8.01
N HIS A 200 -4.52 13.49 -8.03
CA HIS A 200 -4.51 14.42 -6.90
C HIS A 200 -3.37 14.16 -5.89
N LEU A 201 -2.69 15.24 -5.49
CA LEU A 201 -1.51 15.16 -4.65
C LEU A 201 -1.79 14.58 -3.27
N ASP A 202 -2.94 14.87 -2.67
CA ASP A 202 -3.30 14.37 -1.34
C ASP A 202 -3.54 12.87 -1.31
N VAL A 203 -4.26 12.32 -2.29
CA VAL A 203 -4.47 10.87 -2.41
C VAL A 203 -3.14 10.17 -2.73
N LEU A 204 -2.27 10.81 -3.52
CA LEU A 204 -0.94 10.32 -3.80
C LEU A 204 -0.05 10.33 -2.54
N ALA A 205 -0.11 11.40 -1.76
CA ALA A 205 0.69 11.62 -0.57
C ALA A 205 0.45 10.52 0.48
N ASP A 206 -0.80 10.08 0.65
CA ASP A 206 -1.13 8.92 1.50
C ASP A 206 -0.37 7.66 1.06
N GLY A 207 -0.37 7.37 -0.25
CA GLY A 207 0.34 6.23 -0.83
C GLY A 207 1.87 6.35 -0.77
N LEU A 208 2.39 7.58 -0.78
CA LEU A 208 3.81 7.89 -0.61
C LEU A 208 4.23 8.04 0.86
N ARG A 209 3.27 8.04 1.80
CA ARG A 209 3.46 8.29 3.24
C ARG A 209 4.17 9.61 3.51
N CYS A 210 3.69 10.64 2.83
CA CYS A 210 4.25 11.99 2.81
C CYS A 210 3.18 12.98 3.27
N ASP A 211 3.55 14.04 3.98
CA ASP A 211 2.58 15.06 4.40
C ASP A 211 2.34 16.08 3.27
N VAL A 212 1.12 16.60 3.14
CA VAL A 212 0.81 17.67 2.18
C VAL A 212 0.86 19.01 2.90
N VAL A 213 1.69 19.93 2.42
CA VAL A 213 1.82 21.28 2.99
C VAL A 213 1.13 22.27 2.06
N THR A 214 0.23 23.09 2.60
CA THR A 214 -0.42 24.19 1.87
C THR A 214 0.43 25.47 1.97
N PRO A 215 0.43 26.34 0.93
CA PRO A 215 1.23 27.58 0.96
C PRO A 215 0.92 28.48 2.16
N ASP A 216 -0.34 28.53 2.58
CA ASP A 216 -0.82 29.43 3.64
C ASP A 216 -0.37 29.00 5.05
N SER A 217 0.07 27.75 5.24
CA SER A 217 0.52 27.28 6.56
C SER A 217 1.91 27.78 6.94
N GLU A 218 2.74 28.21 5.97
CA GLU A 218 4.09 28.74 6.22
C GLU A 218 4.06 30.25 6.55
N GLU A 219 3.17 31.05 5.94
CA GLU A 219 3.13 32.51 6.14
C GLU A 219 2.40 32.92 7.44
N ASP A 220 1.38 32.18 7.86
CA ASP A 220 0.68 32.44 9.14
C ASP A 220 1.50 32.00 10.37
N SER A 221 2.48 31.11 10.18
CA SER A 221 3.34 30.59 11.25
C SER A 221 4.32 31.64 11.82
N GLU A 222 4.65 32.70 11.07
CA GLU A 222 5.57 33.75 11.54
C GLU A 222 4.84 34.93 12.23
N ILE A 223 3.53 35.08 12.04
CA ILE A 223 2.73 36.19 12.59
C ILE A 223 1.83 35.73 13.75
N ALA A 224 1.43 34.46 13.78
CA ALA A 224 0.58 33.92 14.84
C ALA A 224 1.42 33.42 16.03
N GLY A 225 1.71 34.33 16.97
CA GLY A 225 2.09 33.96 18.36
C GLY A 225 0.95 33.31 19.16
N SER A 226 0.05 32.58 18.49
CA SER A 226 -1.11 31.92 19.08
C SER A 226 -1.02 30.41 18.83
N ASP A 227 -1.17 29.64 19.90
CA ASP A 227 -1.23 28.17 19.98
C ASP A 227 -2.35 27.51 19.12
N GLU A 228 -2.85 28.17 18.07
CA GLU A 228 -4.07 27.81 17.31
C GLU A 228 -3.87 27.73 15.79
N ALA A 229 -2.64 27.73 15.28
CA ALA A 229 -2.41 27.13 13.96
C ALA A 229 -2.62 25.62 14.13
N GLU A 230 -3.86 25.16 13.99
CA GLU A 230 -4.20 23.76 13.87
C GLU A 230 -3.50 23.22 12.61
N GLU A 231 -2.22 22.82 12.75
CA GLU A 231 -1.61 21.91 11.78
C GLU A 231 -2.52 20.68 11.74
N HIS A 232 -3.35 20.61 10.70
CA HIS A 232 -4.27 19.51 10.50
C HIS A 232 -3.46 18.23 10.39
N LEU A 233 -3.58 17.40 11.41
CA LEU A 233 -2.90 16.12 11.49
C LEU A 233 -3.28 15.27 10.28
N ASN A 234 -2.27 14.68 9.65
CA ASN A 234 -2.48 13.72 8.59
C ASN A 234 -3.25 12.50 9.14
N SER A 235 -4.55 12.43 8.85
CA SER A 235 -5.44 11.36 9.31
C SER A 235 -4.97 9.97 8.85
N HIS A 236 -4.37 9.87 7.67
CA HIS A 236 -3.80 8.62 7.18
C HIS A 236 -2.62 8.18 8.06
N ARG A 237 -1.74 9.11 8.43
CA ARG A 237 -0.62 8.84 9.34
C ARG A 237 -1.09 8.36 10.72
N VAL A 238 -2.15 8.97 11.25
CA VAL A 238 -2.78 8.53 12.50
C VAL A 238 -3.27 7.10 12.40
N HIS A 239 -3.92 6.75 11.28
CA HIS A 239 -4.40 5.38 11.05
C HIS A 239 -3.26 4.37 10.95
N GLU A 240 -2.20 4.66 10.18
CA GLU A 240 -1.05 3.75 10.07
C GLU A 240 -0.31 3.60 11.42
N ALA A 241 -0.20 4.68 12.20
CA ALA A 241 0.35 4.60 13.55
C ALA A 241 -0.50 3.70 14.46
N ARG A 242 -1.83 3.77 14.35
CA ARG A 242 -2.74 2.86 15.05
C ARG A 242 -2.51 1.41 14.68
N GLU A 243 -2.40 1.12 13.38
CA GLU A 243 -2.16 -0.23 12.87
C GLU A 243 -0.81 -0.80 13.33
N MET A 244 0.23 0.03 13.34
CA MET A 244 1.55 -0.37 13.82
C MET A 244 1.53 -0.72 15.31
N LEU A 245 0.94 0.15 16.13
CA LEU A 245 0.88 -0.06 17.57
C LEU A 245 -0.06 -1.22 17.94
N SER A 246 -1.21 -1.35 17.28
CA SER A 246 -2.15 -2.44 17.53
C SER A 246 -1.54 -3.80 17.19
N ALA A 247 -0.73 -3.88 16.13
CA ALA A 247 -0.02 -5.09 15.73
C ALA A 247 1.03 -5.50 16.76
N VAL A 248 1.82 -4.56 17.28
CA VAL A 248 2.78 -4.83 18.38
C VAL A 248 2.04 -5.37 19.61
N MET A 249 0.85 -4.86 19.88
CA MET A 249 0.01 -5.29 21.00
C MET A 249 -0.89 -6.50 20.69
N SER A 250 -0.78 -7.10 19.49
CA SER A 250 -1.60 -8.23 19.04
C SER A 250 -3.11 -8.00 19.20
N SER A 251 -3.57 -6.80 18.87
CA SER A 251 -4.96 -6.35 18.99
C SER A 251 -5.51 -5.86 17.65
N SER A 252 -6.84 -5.86 17.51
CA SER A 252 -7.49 -5.25 16.35
C SER A 252 -7.21 -3.75 16.33
N PRO A 253 -6.86 -3.15 15.17
CA PRO A 253 -6.72 -1.71 15.05
C PRO A 253 -7.94 -0.96 15.58
N ASP A 254 -9.16 -1.45 15.33
CA ASP A 254 -10.40 -0.74 15.65
C ASP A 254 -10.69 -0.65 17.15
N ASP A 255 -10.20 -1.61 17.93
CA ASP A 255 -10.37 -1.66 19.40
C ASP A 255 -9.16 -1.08 20.16
N TYR A 256 -8.04 -0.89 19.47
CA TYR A 256 -6.81 -0.46 20.10
C TYR A 256 -6.86 1.02 20.49
N ARG A 257 -6.80 1.29 21.81
CA ARG A 257 -6.61 2.61 22.44
C ARG A 257 -7.42 3.74 21.78
N PRO A 258 -8.76 3.64 21.67
CA PRO A 258 -9.57 4.68 21.01
C PRO A 258 -9.35 6.07 21.62
N ASP A 259 -8.99 6.16 22.90
CA ASP A 259 -8.60 7.39 23.60
C ASP A 259 -7.45 8.16 22.95
N LEU A 260 -6.55 7.50 22.21
CA LEU A 260 -5.44 8.15 21.54
C LEU A 260 -5.77 8.64 20.12
N PHE A 261 -6.77 8.04 19.47
CA PHE A 261 -7.03 8.22 18.04
C PHE A 261 -8.30 9.00 17.74
N SER A 262 -9.26 9.06 18.67
CA SER A 262 -10.49 9.84 18.49
C SER A 262 -10.25 11.36 18.52
N ASP A 263 -9.24 11.81 19.26
CA ASP A 263 -8.82 13.21 19.33
C ASP A 263 -7.28 13.26 19.40
N PRO A 264 -6.60 13.06 18.27
CA PRO A 264 -5.15 12.97 18.24
C PRO A 264 -4.53 14.34 18.56
N PRO A 265 -3.42 14.39 19.31
CA PRO A 265 -2.79 15.65 19.71
C PRO A 265 -2.20 16.36 18.49
N SER A 266 -2.42 17.68 18.37
CA SER A 266 -1.77 18.52 17.35
C SER A 266 -0.25 18.28 17.28
N THR A 267 0.28 18.33 16.06
CA THR A 267 1.72 18.34 15.78
C THR A 267 2.37 19.52 16.52
N GLY A 268 3.61 19.34 16.99
CA GLY A 268 4.31 20.33 17.83
C GLY A 268 4.19 20.13 19.35
N LYS A 269 3.25 19.32 19.85
CA LYS A 269 3.25 18.93 21.28
C LYS A 269 4.47 18.06 21.60
N LYS A 270 5.06 18.24 22.79
CA LYS A 270 6.19 17.42 23.26
C LYS A 270 5.86 15.93 23.09
N PRO A 271 6.73 15.14 22.42
CA PRO A 271 6.42 13.75 22.09
C PRO A 271 6.27 12.89 23.35
N VAL A 272 6.99 13.22 24.42
CA VAL A 272 6.97 12.46 25.68
C VAL A 272 5.70 12.74 26.48
N LYS A 273 4.83 11.74 26.59
CA LYS A 273 3.66 11.73 27.49
C LYS A 273 4.04 11.00 28.78
N ARG A 274 4.07 11.73 29.89
CA ARG A 274 4.43 11.16 31.21
C ARG A 274 3.44 10.05 31.58
N ARG A 275 3.98 8.89 32.00
CA ARG A 275 3.21 7.69 32.42
C ARG A 275 2.40 7.00 31.32
N ASP A 276 2.62 7.34 30.05
CA ASP A 276 1.96 6.68 28.91
C ASP A 276 3.00 6.46 27.80
N LEU A 277 3.63 5.28 27.81
CA LEU A 277 4.66 4.93 26.83
C LEU A 277 4.06 4.76 25.43
N GLU A 278 2.91 4.07 25.32
CA GLU A 278 2.20 3.90 24.06
C GLU A 278 1.81 5.26 23.45
N GLY A 279 1.26 6.17 24.26
CA GLY A 279 0.97 7.53 23.83
C GLY A 279 2.22 8.35 23.48
N THR A 280 3.37 8.03 24.07
CA THR A 280 4.66 8.65 23.69
C THR A 280 5.13 8.15 22.33
N VAL A 281 5.12 6.84 22.10
CA VAL A 281 5.51 6.24 20.82
C VAL A 281 4.57 6.71 19.71
N PHE A 282 3.26 6.75 19.97
CA PHE A 282 2.27 7.30 19.05
C PHE A 282 2.62 8.73 18.60
N ARG A 283 2.89 9.65 19.55
CA ARG A 283 3.30 11.02 19.22
C ARG A 283 4.62 11.09 18.46
N MET A 284 5.57 10.21 18.76
CA MET A 284 6.83 10.12 18.01
C MET A 284 6.63 9.66 16.57
N LEU A 285 5.71 8.71 16.33
CA LEU A 285 5.35 8.24 14.99
C LEU A 285 4.70 9.37 14.16
N LEU A 286 3.91 10.23 14.80
CA LEU A 286 3.30 11.40 14.14
C LEU A 286 4.32 12.51 13.86
N ALA A 287 5.23 12.79 14.80
CA ALA A 287 6.12 13.95 14.71
C ALA A 287 7.43 13.69 13.94
N ASN A 288 7.81 12.44 13.67
CA ASN A 288 9.10 12.12 13.06
C ASN A 288 8.97 11.06 11.95
N ASN A 289 9.24 11.50 10.71
CA ASN A 289 9.22 10.65 9.50
C ASN A 289 10.22 9.51 9.55
N ASP A 290 11.45 9.75 9.99
CA ASP A 290 12.48 8.71 10.03
C ASP A 290 12.14 7.64 11.07
N PHE A 291 11.60 8.05 12.22
CA PHE A 291 11.13 7.11 13.24
C PHE A 291 9.94 6.29 12.74
N PHE A 292 8.98 6.93 12.06
CA PHE A 292 7.85 6.25 11.43
C PHE A 292 8.31 5.19 10.43
N HIS A 293 9.16 5.57 9.47
CA HIS A 293 9.66 4.64 8.45
C HIS A 293 10.54 3.54 9.04
N TYR A 294 11.36 3.84 10.04
CA TYR A 294 12.13 2.83 10.76
C TYR A 294 11.21 1.82 11.45
N PHE A 295 10.20 2.29 12.19
CA PHE A 295 9.26 1.42 12.90
C PHE A 295 8.49 0.53 11.91
N LEU A 296 7.97 1.15 10.87
CA LEU A 296 7.28 0.49 9.76
C LEU A 296 8.14 -0.59 9.08
N SER A 297 9.44 -0.35 8.91
CA SER A 297 10.35 -1.34 8.32
C SER A 297 10.61 -2.56 9.21
N GLN A 298 10.27 -2.48 10.51
CA GLN A 298 10.36 -3.61 11.43
C GLN A 298 9.04 -4.41 11.51
N MET A 299 7.96 -3.91 10.92
CA MET A 299 6.64 -4.56 10.95
C MET A 299 6.64 -5.79 10.03
N ARG A 300 5.85 -6.81 10.37
CA ARG A 300 5.71 -8.03 9.59
C ARG A 300 4.87 -7.78 8.34
N SER A 301 5.04 -8.62 7.33
CA SER A 301 4.20 -8.59 6.14
C SER A 301 2.72 -8.90 6.41
N THR A 302 2.43 -9.61 7.51
CA THR A 302 1.07 -9.98 7.95
C THR A 302 0.39 -8.90 8.79
N ASP A 303 1.13 -7.86 9.20
CA ASP A 303 0.56 -6.81 10.05
C ASP A 303 -0.33 -5.87 9.20
N PRO A 304 -1.42 -5.30 9.77
CA PRO A 304 -2.39 -4.52 9.00
C PRO A 304 -1.79 -3.35 8.21
N VAL A 305 -0.74 -2.72 8.74
CA VAL A 305 -0.03 -1.61 8.07
C VAL A 305 0.72 -2.02 6.80
N ASN A 306 1.03 -3.31 6.66
CA ASN A 306 1.72 -3.88 5.50
C ASN A 306 0.79 -4.72 4.61
N ASP A 307 -0.49 -4.85 4.97
CA ASP A 307 -1.48 -5.55 4.17
C ASP A 307 -1.84 -4.72 2.92
N PRO A 308 -1.45 -5.16 1.70
CA PRO A 308 -1.67 -4.37 0.50
C PRO A 308 -3.15 -4.21 0.16
N PHE A 309 -4.01 -5.19 0.49
CA PHE A 309 -5.44 -5.10 0.21
C PHE A 309 -6.12 -4.11 1.14
N ARG A 310 -5.71 -4.08 2.41
CA ARG A 310 -6.18 -3.08 3.37
C ARG A 310 -5.82 -1.66 2.94
N LYS A 311 -4.60 -1.43 2.44
CA LYS A 311 -4.18 -0.12 1.89
C LYS A 311 -5.02 0.31 0.68
N LEU A 312 -5.40 -0.64 -0.17
CA LEU A 312 -6.29 -0.39 -1.29
C LEU A 312 -7.71 -0.04 -0.82
N SER A 313 -8.21 -0.67 0.24
CA SER A 313 -9.48 -0.31 0.89
C SER A 313 -9.46 1.13 1.43
N GLN A 314 -8.40 1.48 2.18
CA GLN A 314 -8.22 2.83 2.75
C GLN A 314 -8.17 3.91 1.66
N ARG A 315 -7.55 3.62 0.52
CA ARG A 315 -7.56 4.51 -0.64
C ARG A 315 -8.96 4.75 -1.17
N VAL A 316 -9.80 3.71 -1.23
CA VAL A 316 -11.20 3.86 -1.66
C VAL A 316 -11.96 4.72 -0.66
N ASP A 317 -11.76 4.52 0.65
CA ASP A 317 -12.40 5.35 1.68
C ASP A 317 -12.01 6.83 1.54
N ARG A 318 -10.72 7.11 1.30
CA ARG A 318 -10.23 8.47 1.01
C ARG A 318 -10.94 9.06 -0.21
N VAL A 319 -10.97 8.33 -1.33
CA VAL A 319 -11.60 8.79 -2.58
C VAL A 319 -13.10 9.06 -2.39
N LEU A 320 -13.80 8.20 -1.66
CA LEU A 320 -15.23 8.37 -1.38
C LEU A 320 -15.48 9.57 -0.47
N HIS A 321 -14.66 9.77 0.56
CA HIS A 321 -14.75 10.94 1.42
C HIS A 321 -14.56 12.25 0.66
N GLU A 322 -13.62 12.27 -0.28
CA GLU A 322 -13.36 13.43 -1.14
C GLU A 322 -14.50 13.70 -2.12
N LEU A 323 -15.12 12.65 -2.67
CA LEU A 323 -16.33 12.76 -3.49
C LEU A 323 -17.52 13.29 -2.68
N ASP A 324 -17.72 12.76 -1.47
CA ASP A 324 -18.79 13.21 -0.57
C ASP A 324 -18.59 14.70 -0.21
N SER A 325 -17.34 15.11 0.06
CA SER A 325 -16.96 16.50 0.34
C SER A 325 -17.16 17.41 -0.87
N TYR A 326 -16.84 16.93 -2.08
CA TYR A 326 -17.10 17.65 -3.32
C TYR A 326 -18.59 17.92 -3.53
N ALA A 327 -19.46 16.94 -3.28
CA ALA A 327 -20.91 17.13 -3.39
C ALA A 327 -21.48 18.05 -2.30
N ALA A 328 -20.89 18.03 -1.09
CA ALA A 328 -21.27 18.91 0.02
C ALA A 328 -20.76 20.35 -0.13
N SER A 329 -19.80 20.61 -1.03
CA SER A 329 -19.17 21.92 -1.19
C SER A 329 -20.19 23.00 -1.55
N THR A 330 -20.25 24.02 -0.70
CA THR A 330 -21.05 25.24 -0.89
C THR A 330 -20.25 26.42 -1.43
N SER A 331 -18.93 26.24 -1.60
CA SER A 331 -18.06 27.28 -2.10
C SER A 331 -18.06 27.25 -3.63
N PRO A 332 -18.20 28.40 -4.31
CA PRO A 332 -17.91 28.45 -5.73
C PRO A 332 -16.44 28.04 -5.94
N PRO A 333 -16.09 27.33 -7.03
CA PRO A 333 -14.69 27.10 -7.35
C PRO A 333 -14.02 28.47 -7.40
N LEU A 334 -13.14 28.75 -6.42
CA LEU A 334 -12.37 29.99 -6.39
C LEU A 334 -11.63 30.08 -7.72
N GLY A 335 -11.79 31.22 -8.39
CA GLY A 335 -11.41 31.42 -9.77
C GLY A 335 -9.91 31.27 -10.00
N GLU A 336 -9.52 30.05 -10.31
CA GLU A 336 -8.43 29.59 -11.18
C GLU A 336 -8.71 28.09 -11.34
N ALA A 337 -8.67 27.57 -12.58
CA ALA A 337 -8.86 26.14 -12.78
C ALA A 337 -7.73 25.42 -12.03
N SER A 338 -8.03 24.84 -10.86
CA SER A 338 -7.06 24.04 -10.11
C SER A 338 -6.40 23.03 -11.05
N ALA A 339 -5.08 22.96 -11.02
CA ALA A 339 -4.30 22.03 -11.85
C ALA A 339 -4.77 20.58 -11.68
N GLU A 340 -5.34 20.23 -10.53
CA GLU A 340 -5.82 18.88 -10.21
C GLU A 340 -7.23 18.57 -10.73
N GLY A 341 -8.00 19.56 -11.18
CA GLY A 341 -9.38 19.34 -11.66
C GLY A 341 -10.38 18.95 -10.54
N PRO A 342 -11.62 18.58 -10.92
CA PRO A 342 -12.69 18.29 -9.95
C PRO A 342 -12.66 16.85 -9.41
N ARG A 343 -12.99 16.70 -8.12
CA ARG A 343 -13.12 15.41 -7.41
C ARG A 343 -14.50 14.77 -7.65
N ASP A 344 -14.89 14.66 -8.92
CA ASP A 344 -16.22 14.24 -9.35
C ASP A 344 -16.38 12.71 -9.43
N VAL A 345 -17.56 12.26 -9.91
CA VAL A 345 -17.87 10.82 -10.04
C VAL A 345 -16.96 10.13 -11.05
N ALA A 346 -16.51 10.82 -12.11
CA ALA A 346 -15.62 10.23 -13.09
C ALA A 346 -14.23 9.99 -12.49
N TRP A 347 -13.73 10.96 -11.72
CA TRP A 347 -12.51 10.82 -10.92
C TRP A 347 -12.61 9.67 -9.93
N ALA A 348 -13.64 9.66 -9.08
CA ALA A 348 -13.80 8.62 -8.06
C ALA A 348 -13.92 7.21 -8.67
N ALA A 349 -14.71 7.07 -9.74
CA ALA A 349 -14.86 5.79 -10.43
C ALA A 349 -13.56 5.30 -11.08
N ARG A 350 -12.72 6.21 -11.61
CA ARG A 350 -11.39 5.84 -12.13
C ARG A 350 -10.53 5.23 -11.02
N HIS A 351 -10.45 5.88 -9.86
CA HIS A 351 -9.66 5.37 -8.74
C HIS A 351 -10.20 4.04 -8.18
N ILE A 352 -11.51 3.92 -8.01
CA ILE A 352 -12.14 2.70 -7.51
C ILE A 352 -11.94 1.53 -8.49
N THR A 353 -12.12 1.77 -9.78
CA THR A 353 -11.87 0.76 -10.82
C THR A 353 -10.40 0.37 -10.86
N GLY A 354 -9.50 1.35 -10.76
CA GLY A 354 -8.06 1.13 -10.66
C GLY A 354 -7.68 0.28 -9.44
N VAL A 355 -8.29 0.53 -8.28
CA VAL A 355 -8.13 -0.29 -7.07
C VAL A 355 -8.60 -1.73 -7.30
N VAL A 356 -9.79 -1.94 -7.88
CA VAL A 356 -10.28 -3.29 -8.23
C VAL A 356 -9.31 -3.99 -9.20
N GLY A 357 -8.76 -3.24 -10.17
CA GLY A 357 -7.70 -3.69 -11.06
C GLY A 357 -6.42 -4.11 -10.32
N LEU A 358 -5.96 -3.32 -9.35
CA LEU A 358 -4.79 -3.63 -8.52
C LEU A 358 -5.01 -4.87 -7.64
N VAL A 359 -6.22 -5.04 -7.09
CA VAL A 359 -6.59 -6.27 -6.36
C VAL A 359 -6.52 -7.47 -7.30
N ARG A 360 -7.12 -7.38 -8.49
CA ARG A 360 -7.08 -8.45 -9.51
C ARG A 360 -5.64 -8.78 -9.91
N THR A 361 -4.85 -7.77 -10.25
CA THR A 361 -3.43 -7.92 -10.60
C THR A 361 -2.66 -8.60 -9.49
N SER A 362 -2.84 -8.15 -8.25
CA SER A 362 -2.23 -8.78 -7.09
C SER A 362 -2.61 -10.25 -7.06
N ILE A 363 -3.91 -10.58 -7.20
CA ILE A 363 -4.44 -11.95 -7.17
C ILE A 363 -3.81 -12.86 -8.24
N PHE A 364 -3.59 -12.37 -9.46
CA PHE A 364 -3.27 -13.21 -10.62
C PHE A 364 -1.82 -13.22 -11.04
N LYS A 365 -1.10 -12.12 -10.83
CA LYS A 365 0.20 -11.87 -11.46
C LYS A 365 1.34 -11.94 -10.46
N ARG A 366 1.20 -12.81 -9.47
CA ARG A 366 2.22 -13.06 -8.44
C ARG A 366 2.89 -14.41 -8.63
N ASP A 367 4.13 -14.50 -8.17
CA ASP A 367 4.97 -15.70 -8.31
C ASP A 367 4.60 -16.84 -7.36
N ARG A 368 3.77 -16.55 -6.34
CA ARG A 368 3.33 -17.52 -5.32
C ARG A 368 1.81 -17.56 -5.19
N PRO A 369 1.19 -18.67 -4.77
CA PRO A 369 -0.22 -18.68 -4.40
C PRO A 369 -0.53 -17.73 -3.24
N LEU A 370 -1.78 -17.25 -3.15
CA LEU A 370 -2.25 -16.48 -1.99
C LEU A 370 -2.22 -17.31 -0.72
N GLU A 371 -1.70 -16.70 0.34
CA GLU A 371 -1.90 -17.21 1.69
C GLU A 371 -3.36 -17.05 2.13
N PRO A 372 -3.86 -17.90 3.04
CA PRO A 372 -5.25 -17.83 3.49
C PRO A 372 -5.68 -16.44 3.98
N TRP A 373 -4.81 -15.76 4.73
CA TRP A 373 -5.08 -14.41 5.26
C TRP A 373 -5.16 -13.36 4.14
N GLU A 374 -4.29 -13.46 3.12
CA GLU A 374 -4.29 -12.57 1.95
C GLU A 374 -5.57 -12.76 1.13
N ARG A 375 -6.03 -14.01 0.95
CA ARG A 375 -7.31 -14.31 0.28
C ARG A 375 -8.47 -13.64 0.99
N THR A 376 -8.52 -13.80 2.30
CA THR A 376 -9.55 -13.20 3.15
C THR A 376 -9.49 -11.67 3.11
N SER A 377 -8.30 -11.08 3.11
CA SER A 377 -8.15 -9.62 3.04
C SER A 377 -8.55 -9.05 1.67
N ALA A 378 -8.19 -9.73 0.58
CA ALA A 378 -8.64 -9.39 -0.77
C ALA A 378 -10.17 -9.46 -0.88
N ALA A 379 -10.79 -10.54 -0.37
CA ALA A 379 -12.24 -10.68 -0.34
C ALA A 379 -12.90 -9.56 0.48
N ARG A 380 -12.37 -9.25 1.67
CA ARG A 380 -12.85 -8.15 2.53
C ARG A 380 -12.86 -6.82 1.77
N THR A 381 -11.74 -6.51 1.12
CA THR A 381 -11.57 -5.26 0.36
C THR A 381 -12.58 -5.16 -0.78
N LEU A 382 -12.78 -6.24 -1.54
CA LEU A 382 -13.74 -6.28 -2.63
C LEU A 382 -15.20 -6.12 -2.15
N VAL A 383 -15.56 -6.82 -1.07
CA VAL A 383 -16.90 -6.70 -0.46
C VAL A 383 -17.13 -5.27 0.05
N HIS A 384 -16.13 -4.68 0.72
CA HIS A 384 -16.18 -3.31 1.20
C HIS A 384 -16.38 -2.30 0.06
N VAL A 385 -15.58 -2.39 -1.01
CA VAL A 385 -15.71 -1.54 -2.20
C VAL A 385 -17.12 -1.63 -2.79
N LEU A 386 -17.67 -2.85 -2.92
CA LEU A 386 -19.00 -3.05 -3.46
C LEU A 386 -20.08 -2.45 -2.55
N ALA A 387 -20.01 -2.69 -1.23
CA ALA A 387 -20.93 -2.12 -0.27
C ALA A 387 -20.94 -0.58 -0.33
N ALA A 388 -19.76 0.04 -0.30
CA ALA A 388 -19.60 1.48 -0.28
C ALA A 388 -20.13 2.17 -1.55
N VAL A 389 -20.02 1.51 -2.71
CA VAL A 389 -20.60 1.98 -3.98
C VAL A 389 -22.11 1.81 -4.00
N VAL A 390 -22.64 0.70 -3.48
CA VAL A 390 -24.08 0.41 -3.46
C VAL A 390 -24.84 1.33 -2.50
N GLU A 391 -24.23 1.71 -1.39
CA GLU A 391 -24.78 2.70 -0.44
C GLU A 391 -24.91 4.10 -1.06
N ARG A 392 -24.01 4.45 -1.98
CA ARG A 392 -23.92 5.75 -2.65
C ARG A 392 -24.76 5.86 -3.94
N ASN A 393 -25.97 5.31 -3.93
CA ASN A 393 -26.92 5.48 -5.04
C ASN A 393 -27.68 6.83 -4.96
N HIS A 394 -26.94 7.92 -5.12
CA HIS A 394 -27.49 9.27 -5.23
C HIS A 394 -26.64 10.14 -6.16
N ASP A 395 -27.14 11.33 -6.51
CA ASP A 395 -26.44 12.26 -7.40
C ASP A 395 -25.43 13.11 -6.62
N PHE A 396 -24.15 13.08 -7.04
CA PHE A 396 -23.03 13.89 -6.57
C PHE A 396 -22.86 15.11 -7.47
N VAL A 397 -23.64 16.16 -7.20
CA VAL A 397 -23.54 17.44 -7.89
C VAL A 397 -23.29 18.52 -6.84
N PRO A 398 -22.23 19.35 -6.97
CA PRO A 398 -21.99 20.45 -6.05
C PRO A 398 -23.18 21.41 -6.01
N GLN A 399 -23.50 21.92 -4.82
CA GLN A 399 -24.61 22.86 -4.66
C GLN A 399 -24.42 24.17 -5.44
N THR A 400 -23.16 24.52 -5.73
CA THR A 400 -22.76 25.72 -6.47
C THR A 400 -22.63 25.51 -7.98
N SER A 401 -22.92 24.30 -8.48
CA SER A 401 -22.77 24.01 -9.90
C SER A 401 -23.65 24.91 -10.75
N THR A 402 -23.03 25.68 -11.64
CA THR A 402 -23.72 26.52 -12.63
C THR A 402 -24.30 25.69 -13.79
N ILE A 403 -23.81 24.45 -13.94
CA ILE A 403 -24.31 23.50 -14.91
C ILE A 403 -25.62 22.93 -14.39
N ARG A 404 -26.69 23.06 -15.18
CA ARG A 404 -27.99 22.46 -14.83
C ARG A 404 -27.79 20.94 -14.64
N PRO A 405 -28.24 20.33 -13.52
CA PRO A 405 -28.08 18.89 -13.27
C PRO A 405 -28.66 17.97 -14.35
N ALA A 406 -29.57 18.48 -15.19
CA ALA A 406 -30.13 17.77 -16.34
C ALA A 406 -29.18 17.67 -17.55
N ALA A 407 -28.15 18.53 -17.62
CA ALA A 407 -27.15 18.51 -18.69
C ALA A 407 -26.01 17.50 -18.44
N ILE A 408 -25.85 17.06 -17.18
CA ILE A 408 -24.85 16.05 -16.79
C ILE A 408 -25.46 14.66 -17.01
N SER A 409 -24.74 13.78 -17.70
CA SER A 409 -25.17 12.38 -17.87
C SER A 409 -25.43 11.72 -16.52
N ARG A 410 -26.44 10.84 -16.45
CA ARG A 410 -26.75 10.10 -15.21
C ARG A 410 -25.54 9.35 -14.66
N ARG A 411 -24.67 8.83 -15.53
CA ARG A 411 -23.43 8.13 -15.14
C ARG A 411 -22.32 9.06 -14.66
N ASP A 412 -22.37 10.34 -15.00
CA ASP A 412 -21.35 11.32 -14.59
C ASP A 412 -21.71 12.03 -13.28
N LYS A 413 -22.94 11.83 -12.80
CA LYS A 413 -23.40 12.35 -11.51
C LYS A 413 -23.73 11.30 -10.47
N ASN A 414 -23.86 10.02 -10.80
CA ASN A 414 -24.17 8.97 -9.82
C ASN A 414 -23.16 7.82 -9.89
N LEU A 415 -22.46 7.58 -8.79
CA LEU A 415 -21.38 6.60 -8.69
C LEU A 415 -21.89 5.16 -8.87
N TYR A 416 -23.01 4.83 -8.21
CA TYR A 416 -23.64 3.51 -8.34
C TYR A 416 -24.00 3.21 -9.79
N LEU A 417 -24.66 4.15 -10.50
CA LEU A 417 -25.01 3.97 -11.91
C LEU A 417 -23.77 3.81 -12.79
N ARG A 418 -22.69 4.54 -12.50
CA ARG A 418 -21.45 4.49 -13.28
C ARG A 418 -20.76 3.13 -13.23
N LEU A 419 -20.74 2.50 -12.04
CA LEU A 419 -19.96 1.29 -11.78
C LEU A 419 -20.77 -0.01 -11.78
N VAL A 420 -22.07 0.05 -11.44
CA VAL A 420 -22.91 -1.13 -11.21
C VAL A 420 -24.28 -1.03 -11.88
N GLY A 421 -24.97 0.10 -11.72
CA GLY A 421 -26.40 0.21 -11.99
C GLY A 421 -26.80 0.33 -13.46
N ASP A 422 -25.95 0.86 -14.35
CA ASP A 422 -26.31 1.11 -15.75
C ASP A 422 -25.93 -0.05 -16.69
N ARG A 423 -24.73 -0.63 -16.53
CA ARG A 423 -24.21 -1.70 -17.39
C ARG A 423 -23.50 -2.77 -16.57
N ASP A 424 -23.63 -4.01 -17.00
CA ASP A 424 -22.90 -5.14 -16.45
C ASP A 424 -21.49 -5.18 -17.06
N GLU A 425 -20.55 -4.54 -16.37
CA GLU A 425 -19.11 -4.51 -16.71
C GLU A 425 -18.31 -5.50 -15.84
N ASP A 426 -18.99 -6.49 -15.23
CA ASP A 426 -18.46 -7.43 -14.25
C ASP A 426 -17.82 -6.85 -12.98
N PHE A 427 -17.47 -5.56 -12.92
CA PHE A 427 -16.92 -4.81 -11.77
C PHE A 427 -16.26 -5.70 -10.68
N VAL A 428 -16.69 -5.59 -9.42
CA VAL A 428 -16.16 -6.36 -8.29
C VAL A 428 -16.44 -7.87 -8.42
N LEU A 429 -17.59 -8.26 -8.99
CA LEU A 429 -17.97 -9.68 -9.13
C LEU A 429 -17.00 -10.46 -10.01
N GLY A 430 -16.46 -9.80 -11.05
CA GLY A 430 -15.43 -10.35 -11.93
C GLY A 430 -14.19 -10.76 -11.17
N VAL A 431 -13.85 -10.07 -10.08
CA VAL A 431 -12.69 -10.38 -9.23
C VAL A 431 -13.05 -11.31 -8.07
N LEU A 432 -14.21 -11.15 -7.43
CA LEU A 432 -14.66 -12.05 -6.36
C LEU A 432 -14.84 -13.50 -6.86
N ASN A 433 -15.30 -13.69 -8.10
CA ASN A 433 -15.46 -15.02 -8.68
C ASN A 433 -14.14 -15.79 -8.81
N LEU A 434 -13.02 -15.05 -8.88
CA LEU A 434 -11.68 -15.58 -9.04
C LEU A 434 -11.07 -16.08 -7.73
N LEU A 435 -11.60 -15.64 -6.59
CA LEU A 435 -11.14 -16.10 -5.30
C LEU A 435 -11.71 -17.49 -4.97
N PRO A 436 -10.94 -18.34 -4.27
CA PRO A 436 -11.44 -19.55 -3.65
C PRO A 436 -12.68 -19.27 -2.77
N PRO A 437 -13.71 -20.14 -2.76
CA PRO A 437 -14.95 -19.88 -2.05
C PRO A 437 -14.80 -19.65 -0.53
N ASP A 438 -13.80 -20.26 0.10
CA ASP A 438 -13.48 -20.08 1.52
C ASP A 438 -13.10 -18.64 1.86
N ALA A 439 -12.51 -17.90 0.92
CA ALA A 439 -12.06 -16.52 1.13
C ALA A 439 -13.21 -15.54 1.40
N ALA A 440 -14.33 -15.69 0.68
CA ALA A 440 -15.48 -14.80 0.76
C ALA A 440 -16.64 -15.37 1.60
N ALA A 441 -16.60 -16.65 1.98
CA ALA A 441 -17.67 -17.32 2.71
C ALA A 441 -18.02 -16.64 4.05
N GLN A 442 -17.02 -16.07 4.73
CA GLN A 442 -17.24 -15.36 5.99
C GLN A 442 -18.00 -14.01 5.84
N PHE A 443 -18.11 -13.49 4.62
CA PHE A 443 -18.81 -12.25 4.30
C PHE A 443 -20.19 -12.47 3.69
N LEU A 444 -20.75 -13.69 3.79
CA LEU A 444 -22.05 -14.04 3.21
C LEU A 444 -23.17 -13.09 3.66
N HIS A 445 -23.22 -12.72 4.94
CA HIS A 445 -24.26 -11.82 5.43
C HIS A 445 -24.18 -10.44 4.79
N SER A 446 -22.99 -9.83 4.74
CA SER A 446 -22.80 -8.54 4.06
C SER A 446 -23.13 -8.63 2.56
N LEU A 447 -22.79 -9.73 1.91
CA LEU A 447 -23.14 -9.96 0.50
C LEU A 447 -24.66 -10.11 0.26
N GLU A 448 -25.42 -10.63 1.25
CA GLU A 448 -26.89 -10.68 1.21
C GLU A 448 -27.47 -9.28 1.30
N ASP A 449 -27.01 -8.48 2.27
CA ASP A 449 -27.47 -7.10 2.46
C ASP A 449 -27.20 -6.25 1.21
N ILE A 450 -26.02 -6.41 0.59
CA ILE A 450 -25.67 -5.74 -0.67
C ILE A 450 -26.63 -6.17 -1.78
N LEU A 451 -26.92 -7.47 -1.92
CA LEU A 451 -27.80 -7.97 -2.97
C LEU A 451 -29.23 -7.42 -2.83
N ASP A 452 -29.74 -7.34 -1.60
CA ASP A 452 -31.06 -6.78 -1.31
C ASP A 452 -31.09 -5.29 -1.67
N GLN A 453 -30.07 -4.53 -1.28
CA GLN A 453 -29.95 -3.11 -1.63
C GLN A 453 -29.83 -2.90 -3.15
N MET A 454 -29.12 -3.76 -3.86
CA MET A 454 -29.05 -3.73 -5.33
C MET A 454 -30.39 -4.05 -6.00
N GLY A 455 -31.21 -4.91 -5.39
CA GLY A 455 -32.57 -5.19 -5.84
C GLY A 455 -33.47 -3.96 -5.76
N ILE A 456 -33.29 -3.11 -4.74
CA ILE A 456 -34.00 -1.84 -4.57
C ILE A 456 -33.47 -0.79 -5.56
N ASN A 457 -32.14 -0.70 -5.70
CA ASN A 457 -31.47 0.31 -6.53
C ASN A 457 -31.60 0.07 -8.05
N GLY A 458 -32.00 -1.13 -8.48
CA GLY A 458 -32.26 -1.45 -9.88
C GLY A 458 -31.02 -1.81 -10.70
N ALA A 459 -30.22 -2.76 -10.22
CA ALA A 459 -29.06 -3.27 -10.95
C ALA A 459 -29.43 -4.05 -12.23
N PRO A 460 -28.52 -4.15 -13.23
CA PRO A 460 -28.72 -4.96 -14.43
C PRO A 460 -29.00 -6.43 -14.08
N ALA A 461 -30.00 -7.03 -14.72
CA ALA A 461 -30.45 -8.39 -14.41
C ALA A 461 -29.33 -9.43 -14.51
N THR A 462 -28.44 -9.28 -15.49
CA THR A 462 -27.27 -10.17 -15.69
C THR A 462 -26.28 -10.07 -14.54
N TYR A 463 -26.03 -8.87 -14.01
CA TYR A 463 -25.15 -8.66 -12.86
C TYR A 463 -25.75 -9.31 -11.60
N VAL A 464 -27.05 -9.12 -11.37
CA VAL A 464 -27.76 -9.73 -10.24
C VAL A 464 -27.76 -11.26 -10.33
N GLU A 465 -27.92 -11.83 -11.52
CA GLU A 465 -27.82 -13.27 -11.74
C GLU A 465 -26.41 -13.82 -11.42
N LYS A 466 -25.36 -13.14 -11.89
CA LYS A 466 -23.97 -13.47 -11.55
C LYS A 466 -23.72 -13.40 -10.04
N PHE A 467 -24.26 -12.38 -9.36
CA PHE A 467 -24.17 -12.24 -7.91
C PHE A 467 -24.84 -13.43 -7.20
N ARG A 468 -26.08 -13.78 -7.57
CA ARG A 468 -26.79 -14.94 -6.99
C ARG A 468 -26.04 -16.25 -7.21
N SER A 469 -25.43 -16.43 -8.37
CA SER A 469 -24.58 -17.59 -8.68
C SER A 469 -23.34 -17.66 -7.76
N LEU A 470 -22.65 -16.53 -7.58
CA LEU A 470 -21.53 -16.43 -6.63
C LEU A 470 -21.99 -16.81 -5.21
N MET A 471 -23.09 -16.24 -4.73
CA MET A 471 -23.66 -16.53 -3.41
C MET A 471 -23.99 -18.01 -3.23
N ALA A 472 -24.64 -18.63 -4.21
CA ALA A 472 -24.94 -20.06 -4.18
C ALA A 472 -23.66 -20.92 -4.11
N ARG A 473 -22.60 -20.52 -4.82
CA ARG A 473 -21.29 -21.19 -4.76
C ARG A 473 -20.64 -21.07 -3.38
N LEU A 474 -20.66 -19.88 -2.78
CA LEU A 474 -20.11 -19.64 -1.45
C LEU A 474 -20.84 -20.45 -0.37
N ARG A 475 -22.18 -20.51 -0.41
CA ARG A 475 -22.99 -21.30 0.55
C ARG A 475 -22.69 -22.80 0.50
N ARG A 476 -22.52 -23.37 -0.70
CA ARG A 476 -22.15 -24.79 -0.87
C ARG A 476 -20.79 -25.10 -0.25
N SER A 477 -19.86 -24.16 -0.28
CA SER A 477 -18.53 -24.33 0.32
C SER A 477 -18.52 -24.08 1.83
N GLY A 478 -19.30 -23.13 2.33
CA GLY A 478 -19.42 -22.81 3.76
C GLY A 478 -20.16 -23.88 4.57
N GLY A 479 -21.10 -24.60 3.96
CA GLY A 479 -21.83 -25.70 4.61
C GLY A 479 -21.05 -27.00 4.82
N GLY A 480 -19.82 -27.11 4.28
CA GLY A 480 -19.02 -28.34 4.30
C GLY A 480 -18.27 -28.63 5.62
N LEU A 481 -18.17 -27.67 6.53
CA LEU A 481 -17.44 -27.83 7.80
C LEU A 481 -18.33 -28.29 8.98
N GLY A 482 -19.61 -28.60 8.74
CA GLY A 482 -20.56 -29.01 9.77
C GLY A 482 -21.39 -30.28 9.48
N ALA A 483 -21.16 -30.99 8.38
CA ALA A 483 -22.02 -32.12 7.96
C ALA A 483 -21.25 -33.38 7.54
N ALA A 484 -20.08 -33.63 8.13
CA ALA A 484 -19.32 -34.87 7.95
C ALA A 484 -19.15 -35.61 9.29
N SER A 485 -20.24 -35.84 10.01
CA SER A 485 -20.26 -36.74 11.19
C SER A 485 -21.65 -37.27 11.53
N SER A 486 -22.45 -37.73 10.56
CA SER A 486 -23.60 -38.59 10.87
C SER A 486 -24.10 -39.40 9.67
N SER A 487 -23.32 -40.37 9.21
CA SER A 487 -23.82 -41.45 8.34
C SER A 487 -23.16 -42.78 8.71
N GLY A 488 -23.27 -43.14 9.99
CA GLY A 488 -22.93 -44.48 10.49
C GLY A 488 -24.20 -45.32 10.68
N ALA A 489 -24.35 -46.31 9.80
CA ALA A 489 -24.95 -47.65 10.00
C ALA A 489 -26.36 -47.80 10.62
N GLY A 490 -27.27 -48.39 9.82
CA GLY A 490 -28.50 -49.04 10.27
C GLY A 490 -28.88 -50.19 9.34
N SER A 491 -28.91 -51.41 9.88
CA SER A 491 -28.94 -52.72 9.23
C SER A 491 -30.37 -53.32 9.16
N LYS A 492 -30.66 -54.10 8.09
CA LYS A 492 -31.67 -55.22 7.97
C LYS A 492 -33.16 -54.86 8.24
N ARG A 493 -34.20 -55.34 7.51
CA ARG A 493 -34.48 -56.65 6.88
C ARG A 493 -35.80 -56.59 6.08
N HIS A 494 -35.88 -57.43 5.03
CA HIS A 494 -37.04 -58.21 4.50
C HIS A 494 -38.26 -57.57 3.82
N GLY A 495 -38.65 -58.15 2.66
CA GLY A 495 -40.04 -58.12 2.15
C GLY A 495 -40.25 -58.38 0.64
N GLN A 496 -40.17 -59.65 0.22
CA GLN A 496 -40.85 -60.34 -0.91
C GLN A 496 -41.36 -59.60 -2.18
N SER A 497 -41.01 -60.16 -3.35
CA SER A 497 -41.93 -60.64 -4.42
C SER A 497 -41.12 -61.00 -5.69
N GLN A 498 -40.79 -62.27 -5.90
CA GLN A 498 -41.34 -63.20 -6.93
C GLN A 498 -40.95 -62.92 -8.40
N GLY A 499 -40.37 -63.96 -9.04
CA GLY A 499 -40.38 -64.14 -10.49
C GLY A 499 -39.23 -64.99 -11.06
N HIS A 500 -39.41 -66.33 -11.10
CA HIS A 500 -39.00 -67.34 -12.12
C HIS A 500 -37.60 -67.26 -12.81
N ASP A 501 -36.84 -68.32 -13.12
CA ASP A 501 -37.18 -69.74 -13.32
C ASP A 501 -35.90 -70.64 -13.34
N ARG A 502 -36.09 -71.86 -12.83
CA ARG A 502 -35.53 -73.20 -13.16
C ARG A 502 -34.10 -73.37 -13.74
N GLY A 503 -33.31 -74.13 -12.99
CA GLY A 503 -32.18 -74.90 -13.51
C GLY A 503 -32.59 -76.23 -14.15
N SER A 504 -31.68 -76.81 -14.93
CA SER A 504 -31.72 -78.22 -15.32
C SER A 504 -30.31 -78.79 -15.48
N LYS A 505 -30.09 -79.99 -14.93
CA LYS A 505 -28.82 -80.73 -14.93
C LYS A 505 -29.09 -82.13 -15.50
N ARG A 506 -28.28 -82.52 -16.50
CA ARG A 506 -27.94 -83.87 -17.01
C ARG A 506 -28.96 -84.74 -17.78
N MET A 507 -28.56 -85.10 -19.01
CA MET A 507 -28.19 -86.43 -19.57
C MET A 507 -28.22 -86.28 -21.11
N ARG A 508 -27.26 -86.70 -21.93
CA ARG A 508 -26.49 -87.95 -22.04
C ARG A 508 -25.08 -87.66 -22.53
#